data_AF-A0A1I4LVW0-F1
#
_entry.id   AF-A0A1I4LVW0-F1
#
_cell.length_a   1.000
_cell.length_b   1.000
_cell.length_c   1.000
_cell.angle_alpha   90.00
_cell.angle_beta   90.00
_cell.angle_gamma   90.00
#
_symmetry.space_group_name_H-M   'P 1'
#
loop_
_entity.id
_entity.type
_entity.pdbx_description
1 polymer ?
#
loop_
_entity_poly.entity_id
_entity_poly.type
_entity_poly.pdbx_seq_one_letter_code
_entity_poly.pdbx_strand_id
1 'polypeptide(L)'
;MLVKILNVCVGLFLGIGITGFAIAGFAPEVVEDIFTVTWFSVSLGLLMLILLSGAVTNMLRIHHKEKQVRFVHFRNGVLITIFGLLFFEWKNGWRVISSFF
;
A
#
# COMPACT_ATOMS: atom_id res chain seq x y z
N MET A 1 12.92 -13.65 11.20
CA MET A 1 13.29 -12.49 10.34
C MET A 1 12.06 -11.90 9.63
N LEU A 2 11.24 -12.73 8.98
CA LEU A 2 10.03 -12.31 8.24
C LEU A 2 9.06 -11.43 9.03
N VAL A 3 8.77 -11.77 10.30
CA VAL A 3 7.89 -10.98 11.19
C VAL A 3 8.42 -9.55 11.41
N LYS A 4 9.74 -9.38 11.54
CA LYS A 4 10.35 -8.05 11.71
C LYS A 4 10.17 -7.22 10.43
N ILE A 5 10.36 -7.84 9.27
CA ILE A 5 10.13 -7.20 7.96
C ILE A 5 8.67 -6.75 7.84
N LEU A 6 7.69 -7.59 8.20
CA LEU A 6 6.28 -7.23 8.18
C LEU A 6 5.95 -6.06 9.11
N ASN A 7 6.53 -6.01 10.31
CA ASN A 7 6.35 -4.87 11.22
C ASN A 7 6.98 -3.59 10.66
N VAL A 8 8.16 -3.68 10.03
CA VAL A 8 8.78 -2.54 9.32
C VAL A 8 7.88 -2.07 8.18
N CYS A 9 7.27 -2.99 7.42
CA CYS A 9 6.32 -2.64 6.36
C CYS A 9 5.13 -1.85 6.91
N VAL A 10 4.56 -2.27 8.05
CA VAL A 10 3.47 -1.52 8.71
C VAL A 10 3.95 -0.13 9.15
N GLY A 11 5.12 -0.04 9.78
CA GLY A 11 5.68 1.24 10.24
C GLY A 11 5.92 2.21 9.09
N LEU A 12 6.52 1.74 7.98
CA LEU A 12 6.75 2.54 6.78
C LEU A 12 5.44 2.94 6.11
N PHE A 13 4.46 2.02 6.01
CA PHE A 13 3.15 2.32 5.43
C PHE A 13 2.44 3.45 6.18
N LEU A 14 2.41 3.37 7.51
CA LEU A 14 1.82 4.41 8.35
C LEU A 14 2.63 5.71 8.29
N GLY A 15 3.96 5.63 8.33
CA GLY A 15 4.83 6.82 8.25
C GLY A 15 4.65 7.58 6.94
N ILE A 16 4.68 6.88 5.80
CA ILE A 16 4.47 7.48 4.47
C ILE A 16 3.04 8.00 4.35
N GLY A 17 2.04 7.26 4.85
CA GLY A 17 0.64 7.69 4.85
C GLY A 17 0.40 8.97 5.65
N ILE A 18 0.91 9.06 6.88
CA ILE A 18 0.77 10.25 7.74
C ILE A 18 1.51 11.44 7.14
N THR A 19 2.75 11.22 6.66
CA THR A 19 3.55 12.29 6.05
C THR A 19 2.89 12.80 4.78
N GLY A 20 2.40 11.90 3.92
CA GLY A 20 1.67 12.26 2.70
C GLY A 20 0.37 13.03 3.01
N PHE A 21 -0.39 12.60 4.02
CA PHE A 21 -1.60 13.31 4.44
C PHE A 21 -1.30 14.70 4.99
N ALA A 22 -0.23 14.84 5.78
CA ALA A 22 0.21 16.14 6.30
C ALA A 22 0.65 17.08 5.17
N ILE A 23 1.47 16.61 4.22
CA ILE A 23 1.92 17.44 3.09
C ILE A 23 0.71 17.85 2.23
N ALA A 24 -0.21 16.94 1.92
CA ALA A 24 -1.42 17.27 1.17
C ALA A 24 -2.33 18.28 1.89
N GLY A 25 -2.37 18.24 3.23
CA GLY A 25 -3.16 19.17 4.03
C GLY A 25 -2.53 20.57 4.19
N PHE A 26 -1.20 20.67 4.26
CA PHE A 26 -0.50 21.93 4.53
C PHE A 26 0.10 22.60 3.30
N ALA A 27 0.48 21.83 2.26
CA ALA A 27 1.17 22.31 1.08
C ALA A 27 0.77 21.47 -0.17
N PRO A 28 -0.45 21.64 -0.69
CA PRO A 28 -0.97 20.84 -1.80
C PRO A 28 -0.17 21.04 -3.10
N GLU A 29 0.38 22.22 -3.33
CA GLU A 29 1.24 22.54 -4.49
C GLU A 29 2.48 21.62 -4.55
N VAL A 30 3.07 21.33 -3.38
CA VAL A 30 4.22 20.43 -3.26
C VAL A 30 3.83 18.99 -3.61
N VAL A 31 2.60 18.60 -3.33
CA VAL A 31 2.09 17.27 -3.72
C VAL A 31 1.95 17.18 -5.24
N GLU A 32 1.38 18.19 -5.88
CA GLU A 32 1.25 18.21 -7.35
C GLU A 32 2.60 18.16 -8.06
N ASP A 33 3.61 18.88 -7.56
CA ASP A 33 4.98 18.86 -8.10
C ASP A 33 5.68 17.50 -7.92
N ILE A 34 5.42 16.80 -6.79
CA ILE A 34 6.02 15.49 -6.53
C ILE A 34 5.35 14.40 -7.38
N PHE A 35 4.03 14.46 -7.54
CA PHE A 35 3.27 13.45 -8.28
C PHE A 35 3.27 13.66 -9.80
N THR A 36 3.66 14.84 -10.29
CA THR A 36 3.90 15.08 -11.72
C THR A 36 5.15 14.38 -12.25
N VAL A 37 6.12 14.07 -11.38
CA VAL A 37 7.31 13.28 -11.74
C VAL A 37 6.91 11.81 -11.91
N THR A 38 6.69 11.40 -13.16
CA THR A 38 6.07 10.11 -13.50
C THR A 38 6.81 8.90 -12.93
N TRP A 39 8.15 8.88 -13.00
CA TRP A 39 8.95 7.77 -12.48
C TRP A 39 8.87 7.67 -10.96
N PHE A 40 8.78 8.80 -10.27
CA PHE A 40 8.67 8.85 -8.81
C PHE A 40 7.28 8.40 -8.38
N SER A 41 6.23 8.91 -9.02
CA SER A 41 4.84 8.52 -8.80
C SER A 41 4.60 7.02 -8.98
N VAL A 42 5.11 6.43 -10.07
CA VAL A 42 5.00 4.97 -10.32
C VAL A 42 5.78 4.17 -9.29
N SER A 43 7.01 4.58 -8.95
CA SER A 43 7.84 3.88 -7.96
C SER A 43 7.23 3.92 -6.56
N LEU A 44 6.65 5.07 -6.19
CA LEU A 44 5.99 5.26 -4.91
C LEU A 44 4.67 4.45 -4.84
N GLY A 45 3.93 4.37 -5.95
CA GLY A 45 2.77 3.48 -6.07
C GLY A 45 3.12 2.00 -5.88
N LEU A 46 4.18 1.51 -6.54
CA LEU A 46 4.68 0.14 -6.36
C LEU A 46 5.15 -0.11 -4.93
N LEU A 47 5.88 0.84 -4.33
CA LEU A 47 6.31 0.75 -2.93
C LEU A 47 5.10 0.65 -1.99
N MET A 48 4.09 1.50 -2.17
CA MET A 48 2.87 1.48 -1.36
C MET A 48 2.09 0.18 -1.52
N LEU A 49 2.06 -0.39 -2.73
CA LEU A 49 1.50 -1.72 -3.00
C LEU A 49 2.19 -2.82 -2.19
N ILE A 50 3.52 -2.84 -2.22
CA ILE A 50 4.33 -3.81 -1.47
C ILE A 50 4.11 -3.63 0.04
N LEU A 51 4.17 -2.39 0.53
CA LEU A 51 3.98 -2.07 1.94
C LEU A 51 2.58 -2.44 2.43
N LEU A 52 1.54 -2.15 1.64
CA LEU A 52 0.15 -2.51 1.93
C LEU A 52 -0.01 -4.03 2.01
N SER A 53 0.53 -4.78 1.04
CA SER A 53 0.47 -6.25 1.04
C SER A 53 1.16 -6.85 2.28
N GLY A 54 2.31 -6.28 2.68
CA GLY A 54 3.01 -6.63 3.91
C GLY A 54 2.18 -6.30 5.16
N ALA A 55 1.55 -5.13 5.21
CA ALA A 55 0.72 -4.72 6.33
C ALA A 55 -0.52 -5.62 6.51
N VAL A 56 -1.23 -5.93 5.42
CA VAL A 56 -2.39 -6.84 5.43
C VAL A 56 -1.95 -8.26 5.82
N THR A 57 -0.82 -8.74 5.30
CA THR A 57 -0.26 -10.06 5.68
C THR A 57 0.06 -10.10 7.18
N ASN A 58 0.61 -9.01 7.74
CA ASN A 58 0.87 -8.89 9.18
C ASN A 58 -0.43 -8.90 9.99
N MET A 59 -1.45 -8.18 9.51
CA MET A 59 -2.77 -8.10 10.13
C MET A 59 -3.45 -9.48 10.16
N LEU A 60 -3.42 -10.22 9.05
CA LEU A 60 -3.95 -11.58 8.97
C LEU A 60 -3.26 -12.53 9.95
N ARG A 61 -1.93 -12.44 10.08
CA ARG A 61 -1.17 -13.22 11.07
C ARG A 61 -1.68 -12.94 12.49
N ILE A 62 -1.82 -11.66 12.85
CA ILE A 62 -2.29 -11.24 14.18
C ILE A 62 -3.73 -11.71 14.41
N HIS A 63 -4.59 -11.57 13.40
CA HIS A 63 -5.98 -12.02 13.46
C HIS A 63 -6.10 -13.53 13.73
N HIS A 64 -5.27 -14.34 13.09
CA HIS A 64 -5.22 -15.80 13.29
C HIS A 64 -4.41 -16.22 14.53
N LYS A 65 -3.90 -15.27 15.33
CA LYS A 65 -3.07 -15.49 16.53
C LYS A 65 -1.84 -16.38 16.27
N GLU A 66 -1.31 -16.38 15.05
CA GLU A 66 -0.16 -17.20 14.70
C GLU A 66 1.17 -16.47 15.01
N LYS A 67 2.14 -17.20 15.56
CA LYS A 67 3.48 -16.67 15.87
C LYS A 67 4.39 -16.56 14.63
N GLN A 68 4.06 -17.29 13.57
CA GLN A 68 4.81 -17.31 12.32
C GLN A 68 3.89 -16.92 11.15
N VAL A 69 4.46 -16.38 10.09
CA VAL A 69 3.71 -16.10 8.86
C VAL A 69 3.81 -17.33 7.96
N ARG A 70 2.66 -17.94 7.70
CA ARG A 70 2.49 -19.04 6.75
C ARG A 70 2.26 -18.49 5.35
N PHE A 71 2.53 -19.32 4.34
CA PHE A 71 2.27 -18.98 2.95
C PHE A 71 0.81 -18.58 2.69
N VAL A 72 -0.13 -19.18 3.43
CA VAL A 72 -1.57 -18.86 3.36
C VAL A 72 -1.84 -17.40 3.73
N HIS A 73 -1.15 -16.85 4.74
CA HIS A 73 -1.32 -15.44 5.14
C HIS A 73 -0.80 -14.48 4.08
N PHE A 74 0.33 -14.81 3.46
CA PHE A 74 0.88 -14.00 2.38
C PHE A 74 -0.02 -14.04 1.14
N ARG A 75 -0.45 -15.24 0.72
CA ARG A 75 -1.39 -15.41 -0.39
C ARG A 75 -2.68 -14.63 -0.16
N ASN A 76 -3.28 -14.76 1.03
CA ASN A 76 -4.51 -14.05 1.37
C ASN A 76 -4.28 -12.54 1.46
N GLY A 77 -3.14 -12.11 2.00
CA GLY A 77 -2.78 -10.69 2.08
C GLY A 77 -2.66 -10.05 0.70
N VAL A 78 -1.95 -10.71 -0.22
CA VAL A 78 -1.83 -10.26 -1.62
C VAL A 78 -3.19 -10.22 -2.31
N LEU A 79 -4.02 -11.27 -2.16
CA LEU A 79 -5.36 -11.30 -2.74
C LEU A 79 -6.23 -10.15 -2.22
N ILE A 80 -6.25 -9.92 -0.90
CA ILE A 80 -7.00 -8.81 -0.30
C ILE A 80 -6.51 -7.47 -0.84
N THR A 81 -5.20 -7.27 -0.98
CA THR A 81 -4.63 -6.05 -1.54
C THR A 81 -5.07 -5.84 -3.00
N ILE A 82 -5.03 -6.88 -3.83
CA ILE A 82 -5.50 -6.81 -5.23
C ILE A 82 -7.00 -6.51 -5.29
N PHE A 83 -7.83 -7.24 -4.53
CA PHE A 83 -9.28 -7.01 -4.51
C PHE A 83 -9.64 -5.63 -3.98
N GLY A 84 -8.94 -5.15 -2.95
CA GLY A 84 -9.12 -3.80 -2.41
C GLY A 84 -8.80 -2.72 -3.45
N LEU A 85 -7.73 -2.90 -4.22
CA LEU A 85 -7.38 -2.02 -5.33
C LEU A 85 -8.42 -2.04 -6.43
N LEU A 86 -8.85 -3.23 -6.88
CA LEU A 86 -9.90 -3.36 -7.90
C LEU A 86 -11.21 -2.72 -7.45
N PHE A 87 -11.57 -2.83 -6.17
CA PHE A 87 -12.76 -2.20 -5.61
C PHE A 87 -12.64 -0.67 -5.55
N PHE A 88 -11.46 -0.15 -5.19
CA PHE A 88 -11.18 1.28 -5.21
C PHE A 88 -11.23 1.84 -6.64
N GLU A 89 -10.60 1.14 -7.59
CA GLU A 89 -10.63 1.47 -9.02
C GLU A 89 -12.04 1.46 -9.59
N TRP A 90 -12.85 0.45 -9.26
CA TRP A 90 -14.26 0.40 -9.65
C TRP A 90 -14.98 1.68 -9.23
N LYS A 91 -14.82 2.10 -7.97
CA LYS A 91 -15.48 3.32 -7.46
C LYS A 91 -15.00 4.61 -8.12
N ASN A 92 -13.76 4.63 -8.60
CA ASN A 92 -13.13 5.78 -9.23
C ASN A 92 -13.16 5.74 -10.77
N GLY A 93 -14.00 4.87 -11.36
CA GLY A 93 -14.19 4.81 -12.81
C GLY A 93 -13.03 4.18 -13.57
N TRP A 94 -12.29 3.27 -12.95
CA TRP A 94 -11.18 2.53 -13.55
C TRP A 94 -10.02 3.40 -14.05
N ARG A 95 -9.74 4.52 -13.37
CA ARG A 95 -8.70 5.48 -13.77
C ARG A 95 -7.33 4.83 -14.03
N VAL A 96 -6.87 3.92 -13.18
CA VAL A 96 -5.59 3.24 -13.35
C VAL A 96 -5.64 2.27 -14.53
N ILE A 97 -6.70 1.46 -14.67
CA ILE A 97 -6.82 0.54 -15.82
C ILE A 97 -6.93 1.30 -17.14
N SER A 98 -7.68 2.41 -17.15
CA SER A 98 -7.83 3.29 -18.31
C SER A 98 -6.55 4.01 -18.70
N SER A 99 -5.59 4.18 -17.78
CA SER A 99 -4.31 4.81 -18.08
C SER A 99 -3.33 3.92 -18.86
N PHE A 100 -3.65 2.63 -19.01
CA PHE A 100 -2.85 1.67 -19.79
C PHE A 100 -3.36 1.46 -21.23
N PHE A 101 -4.47 2.09 -21.63
CA PHE A 101 -5.08 2.02 -22.96
C PHE A 101 -5.18 3.43 -23.58
#